data_AF-A0A6V7LGI7-F1
#
_entry.id   AF-A0A6V7LGI7-F1
#
_cell.length_a   1.000
_cell.length_b   1.000
_cell.length_c   1.000
_cell.angle_alpha   90.00
_cell.angle_beta   90.00
_cell.angle_gamma   90.00
#
_symmetry.space_group_name_H-M   'P 1'
#
loop_
_entity.id
_entity.type
_entity.pdbx_description
1 polymer ?
#
loop_
_entity_poly.entity_id
_entity_poly.type
_entity_poly.pdbx_seq_one_letter_code
_entity_poly.pdbx_strand_id
1 'polypeptide(L)' 'MELISVPLKKPSDVDVIKPLTNIIKSTYNTAGNQKDYADEVGEFSRLRNQALWRAFEKYESSLEVIY' A
#
# COMPACT_ATOMS: atom_id res chain seq x y z
N MET A 1 -7.43 -32.28 -16.35
CA MET A 1 -7.64 -30.91 -16.86
C MET A 1 -6.40 -30.13 -16.46
N GLU A 2 -5.58 -29.70 -17.41
CA GLU A 2 -4.42 -28.85 -17.10
C GLU A 2 -4.86 -27.39 -17.08
N LEU A 3 -4.55 -26.70 -15.99
CA LEU A 3 -4.80 -25.28 -15.81
C LEU A 3 -3.46 -24.54 -15.88
N ILE A 4 -3.43 -23.46 -16.65
CA ILE A 4 -2.29 -22.54 -16.68
C ILE A 4 -2.48 -21.52 -15.57
N SER A 5 -1.45 -21.31 -14.76
CA SER A 5 -1.42 -20.25 -13.75
C SER A 5 -0.26 -19.30 -14.00
N VAL A 6 -0.43 -18.04 -13.60
CA VAL A 6 0.60 -17.00 -13.71
C VAL A 6 1.24 -16.80 -12.34
N PRO A 7 2.58 -16.87 -12.23
CA PRO A 7 3.26 -16.62 -10.96
C PRO A 7 3.16 -15.15 -10.56
N LEU A 8 3.05 -14.91 -9.25
CA LEU A 8 3.06 -13.56 -8.70
C LEU A 8 4.47 -12.94 -8.78
N LYS A 9 4.52 -11.63 -9.05
CA LYS A 9 5.78 -10.87 -9.02
C LYS A 9 6.26 -10.73 -7.58
N LYS A 10 7.55 -10.97 -7.34
CA LYS A 10 8.17 -10.71 -6.04
C LYS A 10 8.32 -9.21 -5.83
N PRO A 11 7.70 -8.63 -4.79
CA PRO A 11 7.87 -7.23 -4.48
C PRO A 11 9.21 -6.98 -3.78
N SER A 12 9.68 -5.75 -3.84
CA SER A 12 10.70 -5.21 -2.94
C SER A 12 10.04 -4.31 -1.90
N ASP A 13 10.66 -4.21 -0.72
CA ASP A 13 10.28 -3.22 0.27
C ASP A 13 10.55 -1.82 -0.28
N VAL A 14 9.59 -0.91 -0.06
CA VAL A 14 9.64 0.46 -0.53
C VAL A 14 9.10 1.35 0.58
N ASP A 15 9.84 2.42 0.92
CA ASP A 15 9.33 3.47 1.79
C ASP A 15 8.38 4.37 0.99
N VAL A 16 7.08 4.21 1.27
CA VAL A 16 6.02 5.06 0.70
C VAL A 16 5.67 6.24 1.60
N ILE A 17 6.06 6.22 2.88
CA ILE A 17 5.61 7.21 3.87
C ILE A 17 6.22 8.57 3.54
N LYS A 18 7.54 8.62 3.39
CA LYS A 18 8.26 9.86 3.10
C LYS A 18 7.80 10.56 1.82
N PRO A 19 7.78 9.90 0.64
CA PRO A 19 7.38 10.58 -0.59
C PRO A 19 5.92 11.05 -0.57
N LEU A 20 5.00 10.25 -0.01
CA LEU A 20 3.58 10.61 0.06
C LEU A 20 3.32 11.76 1.04
N THR A 21 3.96 11.72 2.21
CA THR A 21 3.87 12.82 3.18
C THR A 21 4.38 14.13 2.58
N ASN A 22 5.50 14.06 1.85
CA ASN A 22 6.11 15.23 1.22
C ASN A 22 5.19 15.86 0.16
N ILE A 23 4.60 15.06 -0.73
CA ILE A 23 3.74 15.60 -1.80
C ILE A 23 2.43 16.16 -1.25
N ILE A 24 1.82 15.51 -0.26
CA ILE A 24 0.60 15.99 0.40
C ILE A 24 0.89 17.34 1.06
N LYS A 25 1.99 17.43 1.83
CA LYS A 25 2.41 18.69 2.46
C LYS A 25 2.67 19.75 1.40
N SER A 26 3.46 19.49 0.35
CA SER A 26 3.74 20.53 -0.66
C SER A 26 2.51 21.00 -1.42
N THR A 27 1.49 20.15 -1.57
CA THR A 27 0.27 20.45 -2.34
C THR A 27 -0.78 21.21 -1.50
N TYR A 28 -0.92 20.85 -0.22
CA TYR A 28 -1.98 21.36 0.64
C TYR A 28 -1.47 22.29 1.76
N ASN A 29 -0.21 22.74 1.70
CA ASN A 29 0.34 23.73 2.63
C ASN A 29 -0.21 25.13 2.32
N THR A 30 -1.52 25.30 2.54
CA THR A 30 -2.23 26.58 2.41
C THR A 30 -2.43 27.16 3.80
N ALA A 31 -2.09 28.44 3.97
CA ALA A 31 -2.11 29.11 5.27
C ALA A 31 -3.48 29.00 5.96
N GLY A 32 -3.53 28.24 7.06
CA GLY A 32 -4.63 28.29 8.03
C GLY A 32 -5.43 27.01 8.25
N ASN A 33 -5.28 25.95 7.44
CA ASN A 33 -6.05 24.71 7.66
C ASN A 33 -5.29 23.44 7.21
N GLN A 34 -4.06 23.27 7.72
CA GLN A 34 -3.21 22.14 7.37
C GLN A 34 -3.67 20.89 8.14
N LYS A 35 -4.54 20.09 7.52
CA LYS A 35 -4.86 18.76 8.02
C LYS A 35 -3.60 17.89 7.92
N ASP A 36 -3.20 17.28 9.03
CA ASP A 36 -2.14 16.27 9.02
C ASP A 36 -2.74 14.96 8.52
N TYR A 37 -2.03 14.33 7.58
CA TYR A 37 -2.42 13.07 6.95
C TYR A 37 -1.39 11.96 7.23
N ALA A 38 -0.45 12.19 8.16
CA ALA A 38 0.62 11.25 8.47
C ALA A 38 0.08 9.88 8.92
N ASP A 39 -1.01 9.87 9.69
CA ASP A 39 -1.64 8.64 10.18
C ASP A 39 -2.24 7.81 9.03
N GLU A 40 -2.97 8.45 8.12
CA GLU A 40 -3.56 7.79 6.95
C GLU A 40 -2.47 7.26 6.00
N VAL A 41 -1.37 8.00 5.82
CA VAL A 41 -0.21 7.56 5.03
C VAL A 41 0.49 6.37 5.72
N GLY A 42 0.62 6.39 7.04
CA GLY A 42 1.15 5.28 7.82
C GLY A 42 0.30 4.01 7.68
N GLU A 43 -1.02 4.15 7.77
CA GLU A 43 -1.95 3.03 7.60
C GLU A 43 -1.92 2.47 6.17
N PHE A 44 -1.81 3.33 5.14
CA PHE A 44 -1.60 2.89 3.77
C PHE A 44 -0.32 2.05 3.61
N SER A 45 0.79 2.50 4.21
CA SER A 45 2.05 1.74 4.20
C SER A 45 1.88 0.35 4.81
N ARG A 46 1.18 0.27 5.96
CA ARG A 46 0.86 -0.99 6.63
C ARG A 46 0.02 -1.91 5.74
N LEU A 47 -1.05 -1.40 5.13
CA LEU A 47 -1.94 -2.15 4.25
C LEU A 47 -1.21 -2.67 3.01
N ARG A 48 -0.40 -1.83 2.36
CA ARG A 48 0.42 -2.24 1.21
C ARG A 48 1.32 -3.42 1.57
N ASN A 49 2.05 -3.33 2.67
CA ASN A 49 2.96 -4.39 3.07
C ASN A 49 2.21 -5.68 3.41
N GLN A 50 1.06 -5.57 4.09
CA GLN A 50 0.20 -6.72 4.38
C GLN A 50 -0.34 -7.38 3.09
N ALA A 51 -0.81 -6.60 2.12
CA ALA A 51 -1.32 -7.11 0.84
C ALA A 51 -0.24 -7.86 0.05
N LEU A 52 0.96 -7.29 -0.01
CA LEU A 52 2.10 -7.88 -0.72
C LEU A 52 2.51 -9.24 -0.18
N TRP A 53 2.54 -9.40 1.15
CA TRP A 53 2.92 -10.67 1.77
C TRP A 53 1.77 -11.69 1.75
N ARG A 54 0.53 -11.25 2.01
CA ARG A 54 -0.66 -12.12 1.97
C ARG A 54 -0.91 -12.72 0.60
N ALA A 55 -0.53 -12.03 -0.49
CA ALA A 55 -0.62 -12.56 -1.85
C ALA A 55 0.06 -13.93 -2.04
N PHE A 56 1.07 -14.24 -1.22
CA PHE A 56 1.79 -15.51 -1.30
C PHE A 56 1.16 -16.63 -0.44
N GLU A 57 0.15 -16.33 0.38
CA GLU A 57 -0.41 -17.29 1.34
C GLU A 57 -1.44 -18.26 0.73
N LYS A 58 -1.82 -18.13 -0.55
CA LYS A 58 -2.74 -19.05 -1.28
C LYS A 58 -4.09 -19.34 -0.60
N TYR A 59 -4.57 -18.45 0.25
CA TYR A 59 -5.93 -18.50 0.83
C TYR A 59 -6.87 -17.54 0.10
N GLU A 60 -8.17 -17.86 0.09
CA GLU A 60 -9.20 -17.00 -0.51
C GLU A 60 -9.28 -15.63 0.19
N SER A 61 -9.16 -15.60 1.52
CA SER A 61 -9.12 -14.36 2.32
C SER A 61 -7.92 -13.47 1.99
N SER A 62 -6.85 -14.02 1.41
CA SER A 62 -5.72 -13.22 0.92
C SER A 62 -6.07 -12.46 -0.35
N LEU A 63 -7.03 -12.94 -1.15
CA LEU A 63 -7.47 -12.28 -2.38
C LEU A 63 -8.33 -11.04 -2.08
N GLU A 64 -9.12 -11.05 -1.00
CA GLU A 64 -9.92 -9.88 -0.57
C GLU A 64 -9.06 -8.65 -0.22
N VAL A 65 -7.79 -8.86 0.10
CA VAL A 65 -6.85 -7.76 0.41
C VAL A 65 -6.22 -7.18 -0.87
N ILE A 66 -6.32 -7.91 -1.99
CA ILE A 66 -5.65 -7.59 -3.26
C ILE A 66 -6.65 -7.11 -4.33
N TYR A 67 -7.91 -7.57 -4.26
CA TYR A 67 -9.03 -7.22 -5.16
C TYR A 67 -9.97 -6.20 -4.53
#